data_AF-A0A940EU09-F1
#
_entry.id   AF-A0A940EU09-F1
#
_cell.length_a   1.000
_cell.length_b   1.000
_cell.length_c   1.000
_cell.angle_alpha   90.00
_cell.angle_beta   90.00
_cell.angle_gamma   90.00
#
_symmetry.space_group_name_H-M   'P 1'
#
loop_
_entity.id
_entity.type
_entity.pdbx_description
1 polymer ?
#
loop_
_entity_poly.entity_id
_entity_poly.type
_entity_poly.pdbx_seq_one_letter_code
_entity_poly.pdbx_strand_id
1 'polypeptide(L)' 'MKESKAMTIRLGRDQADALEMVAAVDAQPIAEVIRLAISEHIVARRDDKEFQQNLRDHLERARDLLEGGASDKS' A
#
# COMPACT_ATOMS: atom_id res chain seq x y z
N MET A 1 -3.41 -6.92 -22.02
CA MET A 1 -4.31 -6.66 -20.88
C MET A 1 -3.44 -6.47 -19.66
N LYS A 2 -3.65 -5.40 -18.87
CA LYS A 2 -2.87 -5.19 -17.63
C LYS A 2 -3.16 -6.37 -16.69
N GLU A 3 -2.14 -7.05 -16.22
CA GLU A 3 -2.30 -8.20 -15.31
C GLU A 3 -3.06 -7.75 -14.05
N SER A 4 -4.20 -8.39 -13.76
CA SER A 4 -4.99 -8.13 -12.56
C SER A 4 -4.81 -9.28 -11.57
N LYS A 5 -4.42 -8.97 -10.33
CA LYS A 5 -4.35 -9.94 -9.24
C LYS A 5 -5.61 -9.83 -8.39
N ALA A 6 -6.40 -10.90 -8.31
CA ALA A 6 -7.53 -10.96 -7.40
C ALA A 6 -7.05 -11.00 -5.94
N MET A 7 -7.69 -10.23 -5.07
CA MET A 7 -7.38 -10.16 -3.64
C MET A 7 -8.69 -10.10 -2.85
N THR A 8 -8.73 -10.78 -1.70
CA THR A 8 -9.87 -10.73 -0.77
C THR A 8 -9.46 -9.94 0.46
N ILE A 9 -10.26 -8.94 0.84
CA ILE A 9 -10.04 -8.09 2.00
C ILE A 9 -11.18 -8.30 2.98
N ARG A 10 -10.87 -8.40 4.27
CA ARG A 10 -11.87 -8.41 5.34
C ARG A 10 -12.02 -6.99 5.86
N LEU A 11 -13.24 -6.47 5.81
CA LEU A 11 -13.58 -5.16 6.37
C LEU A 11 -14.35 -5.36 7.67
N GLY A 12 -14.19 -4.43 8.61
CA GLY A 12 -15.13 -4.32 9.72
C GLY A 12 -16.52 -4.00 9.19
N ARG A 13 -17.56 -4.43 9.90
CA ARG A 13 -18.96 -4.25 9.47
C ARG A 13 -19.27 -2.78 9.14
N ASP A 14 -18.96 -1.88 10.06
CA ASP A 14 -19.23 -0.45 9.89
C ASP A 14 -18.51 0.15 8.67
N GLN A 15 -17.31 -0.35 8.36
CA GLN A 15 -16.56 0.10 7.19
C GLN A 15 -17.14 -0.44 5.88
N ALA A 16 -17.65 -1.69 5.89
CA ALA A 16 -18.35 -2.25 4.74
C ALA A 16 -19.64 -1.47 4.47
N ASP A 17 -20.44 -1.20 5.51
CA ASP A 17 -21.70 -0.44 5.39
C ASP A 17 -21.43 0.99 4.86
N ALA A 18 -20.39 1.66 5.36
CA ALA A 18 -20.00 2.98 4.87
C ALA A 18 -19.53 2.94 3.40
N LEU A 19 -18.74 1.93 3.02
CA LEU A 19 -18.25 1.76 1.65
C LEU A 19 -19.39 1.49 0.66
N GLU A 20 -20.36 0.67 1.05
CA GLU A 20 -21.56 0.41 0.26
C GLU A 20 -22.35 1.70 0.02
N MET A 21 -22.51 2.53 1.06
CA MET A 21 -23.20 3.82 0.95
C MET A 21 -22.48 4.78 0.01
N VAL A 22 -21.15 4.92 0.13
CA VAL A 22 -20.34 5.78 -0.76
C VAL A 22 -20.49 5.31 -2.21
N ALA A 23 -20.31 4.01 -2.47
CA ALA A 23 -20.46 3.43 -3.80
C ALA A 23 -21.87 3.68 -4.39
N ALA A 24 -22.91 3.56 -3.57
CA ALA A 24 -24.28 3.80 -4.00
C ALA A 24 -24.54 5.28 -4.35
N VAL A 25 -24.06 6.22 -3.53
CA VAL A 25 -24.20 7.67 -3.78
C VAL A 25 -23.45 8.10 -5.04
N ASP A 26 -22.24 7.59 -5.24
CA ASP A 26 -21.39 7.93 -6.38
C ASP A 26 -21.77 7.16 -7.66
N ALA A 27 -22.75 6.25 -7.59
CA ALA A 27 -23.14 5.34 -8.67
C ALA A 27 -21.96 4.55 -9.25
N GLN A 28 -21.04 4.11 -8.39
CA GLN A 28 -19.82 3.38 -8.75
C GLN A 28 -19.82 1.95 -8.20
N PRO A 29 -19.21 0.98 -8.89
CA PRO A 29 -18.96 -0.32 -8.30
C PRO A 29 -18.05 -0.22 -7.08
N ILE A 30 -18.36 -0.95 -6.01
CA ILE A 30 -17.52 -1.02 -4.79
C ILE A 30 -16.04 -1.32 -5.12
N ALA A 31 -15.83 -2.23 -6.09
CA ALA A 31 -14.49 -2.59 -6.53
C ALA A 31 -13.72 -1.42 -7.17
N GLU A 32 -14.41 -0.47 -7.81
CA GLU A 32 -13.80 0.73 -8.36
C GLU A 32 -13.44 1.72 -7.26
N VAL A 33 -14.35 1.95 -6.31
CA VAL A 33 -14.10 2.79 -5.13
C VAL A 33 -12.86 2.30 -4.37
N ILE A 34 -12.76 0.99 -4.14
CA ILE A 34 -11.58 0.38 -3.49
C ILE A 34 -10.31 0.56 -4.33
N ARG A 35 -10.37 0.37 -5.65
CA ARG A 35 -9.20 0.57 -6.52
C ARG A 35 -8.71 2.01 -6.49
N LEU A 36 -9.62 2.97 -6.52
CA LEU A 36 -9.29 4.38 -6.43
C LEU A 36 -8.64 4.70 -5.09
N ALA A 37 -9.28 4.31 -3.98
CA ALA A 37 -8.77 4.56 -2.63
C ALA A 37 -7.37 3.97 -2.42
N ILE A 38 -7.11 2.75 -2.92
CA ILE A 38 -5.78 2.13 -2.86
C ILE A 38 -4.77 2.94 -3.69
N SER A 39 -5.16 3.36 -4.90
CA SER A 39 -4.28 4.11 -5.79
C SER A 39 -3.90 5.47 -5.21
N GLU A 40 -4.88 6.21 -4.70
CA GLU A 40 -4.69 7.49 -4.03
C GLU A 40 -3.81 7.36 -2.79
N HIS A 41 -4.06 6.33 -1.97
CA HIS A 41 -3.23 6.06 -0.80
C HIS A 41 -1.77 5.79 -1.19
N ILE A 42 -1.52 4.97 -2.22
CA ILE A 42 -0.16 4.68 -2.69
C ILE A 42 0.53 5.95 -3.20
N VAL A 43 -0.15 6.79 -3.98
CA VAL A 43 0.42 8.07 -4.45
C VAL A 43 0.74 8.98 -3.27
N ALA A 44 -0.20 9.14 -2.33
CA ALA A 44 0.02 9.95 -1.14
C ALA A 44 1.21 9.45 -0.31
N ARG A 45 1.37 8.13 -0.13
CA ARG A 45 2.56 7.57 0.55
C ARG A 45 3.84 7.81 -0.24
N ARG A 46 3.80 7.69 -1.57
CA ARG A 46 4.98 7.94 -2.42
C ARG A 46 5.46 9.39 -2.33
N ASP A 47 4.56 10.35 -2.18
CA ASP A 47 4.90 11.78 -2.10
C ASP A 47 5.23 12.25 -0.67
N ASP A 48 4.96 11.42 0.34
CA ASP A 48 5.29 11.66 1.74
C ASP A 48 6.81 11.56 1.97
N LYS A 49 7.44 12.68 2.34
CA LYS A 49 8.89 12.77 2.60
C LYS A 49 9.35 11.87 3.74
N GLU A 50 8.56 11.75 4.79
CA GLU A 50 8.88 10.87 5.94
C GLU A 50 8.81 9.42 5.51
N PHE A 51 7.77 9.03 4.76
CA PHE A 51 7.68 7.68 4.19
C PHE A 51 8.87 7.36 3.28
N GLN A 52 9.21 8.29 2.38
CA GLN A 52 10.35 8.13 1.49
C GLN A 52 11.67 7.96 2.25
N GLN A 53 11.88 8.73 3.32
CA GLN A 53 13.07 8.59 4.15
C GLN A 53 13.10 7.23 4.85
N ASN A 54 12.00 6.86 5.51
CA ASN A 54 11.88 5.56 6.17
C ASN A 54 12.09 4.40 5.20
N LEU A 55 11.61 4.52 3.96
CA LEU A 55 11.82 3.53 2.90
C LEU A 55 13.29 3.44 2.49
N ARG A 56 13.98 4.59 2.30
CA ARG A 56 15.43 4.62 2.00
C ARG A 56 16.24 3.98 3.12
N ASP A 57 15.98 4.35 4.37
CA ASP A 57 16.69 3.80 5.52
C ASP A 57 16.46 2.28 5.66
N HIS A 58 15.23 1.82 5.36
CA HIS A 58 14.92 0.39 5.35
C HIS A 58 15.71 -0.35 4.26
N LEU A 59 15.83 0.22 3.06
CA LEU A 59 16.61 -0.37 1.97
C LEU A 59 18.11 -0.42 2.29
N GLU A 60 18.66 0.63 2.91
CA GLU A 60 20.06 0.67 3.35
C GLU A 60 20.34 -0.42 4.38
N ARG A 61 19.52 -0.52 5.44
CA ARG A 61 19.66 -1.59 6.44
C ARG A 61 19.52 -2.99 5.84
N ALA A 62 18.59 -3.17 4.89
CA ALA A 62 18.42 -4.44 4.20
C ALA A 62 19.63 -4.78 3.32
N ARG A 63 20.24 -3.77 2.69
CA ARG A 63 21.47 -3.91 1.89
C ARG A 63 22.66 -4.26 2.77
N ASP A 64 22.86 -3.56 3.89
CA ASP A 64 23.92 -3.85 4.85
C ASP A 64 23.82 -5.28 5.40
N LEU A 65 22.60 -5.76 5.65
CA LEU A 65 22.37 -7.15 6.08
C LEU A 65 22.81 -8.17 5.01
N LEU A 66 22.58 -7.87 3.73
CA LEU A 66 22.97 -8.74 2.62
C LEU A 66 24.48 -8.65 2.30
N GLU A 67 25.09 -7.48 2.49
CA GLU A 67 26.51 -7.21 2.16
C GLU A 67 27.48 -7.47 3.32
N GLY A 68 27.01 -7.45 4.58
CA GLY A 68 27.84 -7.00 5.70
C GLY A 68 27.84 -7.80 6.99
N GLY A 69 27.25 -9.00 7.02
CA GLY A 69 27.76 -10.08 7.89
C GLY A 69 29.18 -10.57 7.51
N ALA A 70 29.92 -9.79 6.72
CA ALA A 70 31.24 -10.11 6.17
C ALA A 70 32.32 -9.06 6.53
N SER A 71 32.07 -8.19 7.51
CA SER A 71 33.09 -7.27 8.06
C SER A 71 33.72 -7.73 9.38
N ASP A 72 33.39 -8.93 9.88
CA ASP A 72 34.07 -9.54 11.05
C ASP A 72 35.18 -10.53 10.66
N LYS A 73 36.03 -10.12 9.70
CA LYS A 73 37.33 -10.77 9.43
C LYS A 73 38.31 -9.73 8.93
N SER A 74 38.99 -9.04 9.84
CA SER A 74 40.39 -8.59 9.73
C SER A 74 40.84 -7.99 11.04
#